data_AF-F0UPQ8-F1
#
_entry.id   AF-F0UPQ8-F1
#
_cell.length_a   1.000
_cell.length_b   1.000
_cell.length_c   1.000
_cell.angle_alpha   90.00
_cell.angle_beta   90.00
_cell.angle_gamma   90.00
#
_symmetry.space_group_name_H-M   'P 1'
#
loop_
_entity.id
_entity.type
_entity.pdbx_description
1 polymer ?
#
loop_
_entity_poly.entity_id
_entity_poly.type
_entity_poly.pdbx_seq_one_letter_code
_entity_poly.pdbx_strand_id
1 'polypeptide(L)'
;MTPRLPVILSSSKDWDLWYKLILSLAKDYNVLEFIDDQSPEHIRSNMTDILETVEPRELEMALSENDLIDVKKLLIALKKRLCPSIAERQYEARLRYENLRKPPKGGLNKWLDEWMLIEHKIRRAGIEGNFDLWQDFFHANRSIDNAYVTFRKKKFEIEGKGNSRFADMVDDFRAEYSRKRLLELGRITSDIPH
;
A
#
# COMPACT_ATOMS: atom_id res chain seq x y z
N MET A 1 -9.60 8.54 -21.84
CA MET A 1 -9.60 7.14 -21.36
C MET A 1 -8.21 6.84 -20.84
N THR A 2 -8.04 6.71 -19.53
CA THR A 2 -6.74 6.38 -18.91
C THR A 2 -6.56 4.86 -18.98
N PRO A 3 -5.42 4.35 -19.48
CA PRO A 3 -5.18 2.91 -19.52
C PRO A 3 -5.07 2.40 -18.07
N ARG A 4 -6.06 1.63 -17.61
CA ARG A 4 -5.97 0.89 -16.35
C ARG A 4 -4.89 -0.17 -16.56
N LEU A 5 -3.76 -0.05 -15.84
CA LEU A 5 -2.73 -1.09 -15.83
C LEU A 5 -3.37 -2.46 -15.54
N PRO A 6 -3.01 -3.54 -16.26
CA PRO A 6 -3.59 -4.84 -16.03
C PRO A 6 -3.00 -5.39 -14.73
N VAL A 7 -3.76 -5.28 -13.64
CA VAL A 7 -3.42 -6.00 -12.41
C VAL A 7 -3.76 -7.47 -12.67
N ILE A 8 -2.74 -8.29 -12.90
CA ILE A 8 -2.89 -9.73 -13.07
C ILE A 8 -2.73 -10.42 -11.73
N LEU A 9 -3.75 -11.17 -11.31
CA LEU A 9 -3.69 -12.02 -10.13
C LEU A 9 -2.87 -13.28 -10.43
N SER A 10 -1.59 -13.25 -10.06
CA SER A 10 -0.64 -14.37 -10.19
C SER A 10 -0.26 -14.99 -8.85
N SER A 11 -0.38 -14.21 -7.77
CA SER A 11 0.07 -14.62 -6.45
C SER A 11 -0.67 -13.88 -5.35
N SER A 12 -0.43 -14.28 -4.09
CA SER A 12 -0.98 -13.60 -2.93
C SER A 12 -0.52 -12.14 -2.80
N LYS A 13 0.60 -11.76 -3.42
CA LYS A 13 1.09 -10.37 -3.43
C LYS A 13 0.21 -9.43 -4.24
N ASP A 14 -0.44 -9.96 -5.27
CA ASP A 14 -1.29 -9.18 -6.19
C ASP A 14 -2.71 -9.01 -5.64
N TRP A 15 -3.08 -9.87 -4.68
CA TRP A 15 -4.42 -9.96 -4.12
C TRP A 15 -5.02 -8.61 -3.71
N ASP A 16 -4.25 -7.77 -3.03
CA ASP A 16 -4.76 -6.50 -2.51
C ASP A 16 -5.10 -5.49 -3.60
N LEU A 17 -4.27 -5.43 -4.65
CA LEU A 17 -4.51 -4.55 -5.80
C LEU A 17 -5.61 -5.12 -6.68
N TRP A 18 -5.57 -6.43 -6.91
CA TRP A 18 -6.55 -7.13 -7.72
C TRP A 18 -7.94 -7.05 -7.08
N TYR A 19 -8.07 -7.30 -5.78
CA TYR A 19 -9.34 -7.22 -5.07
C TYR A 19 -9.95 -5.81 -5.15
N LYS A 20 -9.13 -4.75 -5.09
CA LYS A 20 -9.59 -3.37 -5.31
C LYS A 20 -10.07 -3.14 -6.74
N LEU A 21 -9.37 -3.69 -7.73
CA LEU A 21 -9.80 -3.66 -9.13
C LEU A 21 -11.17 -4.34 -9.27
N ILE A 22 -11.34 -5.55 -8.73
CA ILE A 22 -12.61 -6.27 -8.76
C ILE A 22 -13.74 -5.48 -8.08
N LEU A 23 -13.48 -4.86 -6.93
CA LEU A 23 -14.48 -3.99 -6.27
C LEU A 23 -14.81 -2.75 -7.11
N SER A 24 -13.85 -2.18 -7.83
CA SER A 24 -14.10 -1.05 -8.75
C SER A 24 -14.95 -1.49 -9.93
N LEU A 25 -14.62 -2.62 -10.56
CA LEU A 25 -15.39 -3.19 -11.66
C LEU A 25 -16.82 -3.50 -11.20
N ALA A 26 -16.99 -4.12 -10.04
CA ALA A 26 -18.31 -4.43 -9.48
C ALA A 26 -19.16 -3.17 -9.23
N LYS A 27 -18.54 -2.04 -8.86
CA LYS A 27 -19.22 -0.74 -8.75
C LYS A 27 -19.55 -0.14 -10.11
N ASP A 28 -18.59 -0.14 -11.03
CA ASP A 28 -18.75 0.41 -12.39
C ASP A 28 -19.87 -0.32 -13.14
N TYR A 29 -20.01 -1.63 -12.93
CA TYR A 29 -21.06 -2.47 -13.51
C TYR A 29 -22.35 -2.52 -12.69
N ASN A 30 -22.44 -1.77 -11.59
CA ASN A 30 -23.56 -1.78 -10.64
C ASN A 30 -23.93 -3.19 -10.10
N VAL A 31 -22.99 -4.14 -10.14
CA VAL A 31 -23.18 -5.56 -9.81
C VAL A 31 -23.46 -5.77 -8.33
N LEU A 32 -23.09 -4.82 -7.47
CA LEU A 32 -23.42 -4.86 -6.04
C LEU A 32 -24.95 -4.82 -5.79
N GLU A 33 -25.74 -4.31 -6.73
CA GLU A 33 -27.21 -4.32 -6.70
C GLU A 33 -27.80 -5.61 -7.34
N PHE A 34 -26.98 -6.39 -8.06
CA PHE A 34 -27.40 -7.59 -8.81
C PHE A 34 -27.13 -8.92 -8.11
N ILE A 35 -26.65 -8.91 -6.85
CA ILE A 35 -26.63 -10.14 -6.04
C ILE A 35 -28.06 -10.73 -5.87
N ASP A 36 -29.10 -9.98 -6.27
CA ASP A 36 -30.50 -10.37 -6.24
C ASP A 36 -31.20 -10.52 -7.62
N ASP A 37 -30.57 -10.20 -8.76
CA ASP A 37 -31.26 -10.22 -10.07
C ASP A 37 -30.61 -11.13 -11.13
N GLN A 38 -31.41 -12.08 -11.61
CA GLN A 38 -31.04 -13.30 -12.35
C GLN A 38 -30.92 -13.08 -13.87
N SER A 39 -30.26 -12.01 -14.34
CA SER A 39 -30.11 -11.76 -15.79
C SER A 39 -28.84 -12.43 -16.36
N PRO A 40 -28.94 -13.49 -17.20
CA PRO A 40 -27.78 -14.31 -17.61
C PRO A 40 -26.81 -13.61 -18.56
N GLU A 41 -27.29 -12.66 -19.37
CA GLU A 41 -26.51 -11.99 -20.42
C GLU A 41 -25.51 -10.96 -19.84
N HIS A 42 -25.93 -10.21 -18.81
CA HIS A 42 -25.07 -9.21 -18.15
C HIS A 42 -23.96 -9.85 -17.32
N ILE A 43 -24.20 -11.05 -16.77
CA ILE A 43 -23.20 -11.83 -16.03
C ILE A 43 -22.07 -12.30 -16.96
N ARG A 44 -22.38 -12.72 -18.20
CA ARG A 44 -21.37 -13.21 -19.17
C ARG A 44 -20.39 -12.13 -19.62
N SER A 45 -20.85 -10.89 -19.86
CA SER A 45 -19.96 -9.81 -20.31
C SER A 45 -18.96 -9.40 -19.22
N ASN A 46 -19.43 -9.23 -17.97
CA ASN A 46 -18.60 -8.86 -16.83
C ASN A 46 -17.61 -9.96 -16.43
N MET A 47 -17.90 -11.20 -16.82
CA MET A 47 -17.08 -12.37 -16.52
C MET A 47 -15.80 -12.42 -17.37
N THR A 48 -15.86 -12.03 -18.65
CA THR A 48 -14.66 -11.95 -19.51
C THR A 48 -13.62 -11.01 -18.91
N ASP A 49 -14.05 -9.84 -18.45
CA ASP A 49 -13.16 -8.83 -17.87
C ASP A 49 -12.48 -9.30 -16.58
N ILE A 50 -13.18 -10.08 -15.75
CA ILE A 50 -12.58 -10.64 -14.52
C ILE A 50 -11.57 -11.73 -14.88
N LEU A 51 -11.91 -12.63 -15.82
CA LEU A 51 -11.04 -13.71 -16.24
C LEU A 51 -9.73 -13.19 -16.85
N GLU A 52 -9.78 -12.12 -17.64
CA GLU A 52 -8.60 -11.48 -18.22
C GLU A 52 -7.64 -10.87 -17.18
N THR A 53 -8.11 -10.66 -15.93
CA THR A 53 -7.28 -10.14 -14.83
C THR A 53 -6.69 -11.22 -13.94
N VAL A 54 -6.89 -12.51 -14.26
CA VAL A 54 -6.35 -13.64 -13.50
C VAL A 54 -5.37 -14.42 -14.37
N GLU A 55 -4.24 -14.82 -13.81
CA GLU A 55 -3.28 -15.65 -14.54
C GLU A 55 -3.94 -16.99 -14.93
N PRO A 56 -3.74 -17.50 -16.17
CA PRO A 56 -4.31 -18.77 -16.63
C PRO A 56 -4.03 -19.93 -15.65
N ARG A 57 -2.79 -19.93 -15.13
CA ARG A 57 -2.33 -20.55 -13.88
C ARG A 57 -3.43 -20.81 -12.85
N GLU A 58 -3.89 -19.70 -12.30
CA GLU A 58 -4.75 -19.66 -11.15
C GLU A 58 -6.22 -19.90 -11.53
N LEU A 59 -6.60 -19.62 -12.79
CA LEU A 59 -7.91 -20.01 -13.33
C LEU A 59 -8.06 -21.53 -13.40
N GLU A 60 -7.09 -22.22 -13.98
CA GLU A 60 -7.09 -23.69 -14.08
C GLU A 60 -7.17 -24.35 -12.70
N MET A 61 -6.46 -23.80 -11.71
CA MET A 61 -6.50 -24.33 -10.35
C MET A 61 -7.73 -23.93 -9.53
N ALA A 62 -8.46 -22.89 -9.94
CA ALA A 62 -9.67 -22.43 -9.27
C ALA A 62 -10.95 -23.03 -9.86
N LEU A 63 -10.93 -23.43 -11.13
CA LEU A 63 -12.01 -24.12 -11.81
C LEU A 63 -11.89 -25.63 -11.61
N SER A 64 -13.00 -26.31 -11.33
CA SER A 64 -13.06 -27.78 -11.44
C SER A 64 -13.39 -28.16 -12.88
N GLU A 65 -12.96 -29.35 -13.31
CA GLU A 65 -13.04 -29.84 -14.70
C GLU A 65 -14.47 -29.89 -15.32
N ASN A 66 -15.54 -29.55 -14.60
CA ASN A 66 -16.92 -29.76 -15.08
C ASN A 66 -17.99 -28.73 -14.67
N ASP A 67 -17.64 -27.62 -14.03
CA ASP A 67 -18.65 -26.61 -13.66
C ASP A 67 -18.79 -25.54 -14.74
N LEU A 68 -20.03 -25.27 -15.21
CA LEU A 68 -20.39 -23.97 -15.77
C LEU A 68 -19.84 -22.90 -14.84
N ILE A 69 -19.10 -21.92 -15.38
CA ILE A 69 -18.35 -20.97 -14.54
C ILE A 69 -19.32 -20.11 -13.72
N ASP A 70 -19.55 -20.55 -12.49
CA ASP A 70 -20.20 -19.78 -11.45
C ASP A 70 -19.15 -18.80 -10.91
N VAL A 71 -19.29 -17.52 -11.29
CA VAL A 71 -18.40 -16.44 -10.88
C VAL A 71 -18.26 -16.36 -9.36
N LYS A 72 -19.34 -16.63 -8.62
CA LYS A 72 -19.30 -16.63 -7.15
C LYS A 72 -18.41 -17.77 -6.64
N LYS A 73 -18.52 -18.98 -7.22
CA LYS A 73 -17.61 -20.10 -6.88
C LYS A 73 -16.17 -19.79 -7.25
N LEU A 74 -15.91 -19.22 -8.43
CA LEU A 74 -14.57 -18.83 -8.88
C LEU A 74 -13.94 -17.79 -7.92
N LEU A 75 -14.66 -16.72 -7.58
CA LEU A 75 -14.19 -15.70 -6.64
C LEU A 75 -13.92 -16.29 -5.24
N ILE A 76 -14.76 -17.22 -4.78
CA ILE A 76 -14.52 -17.95 -3.52
C ILE A 76 -13.26 -18.82 -3.61
N ALA A 77 -13.05 -19.53 -4.72
CA ALA A 77 -11.88 -20.39 -4.93
C ALA A 77 -10.59 -19.55 -4.99
N LEU A 78 -10.57 -18.47 -5.78
CA LEU A 78 -9.45 -17.52 -5.84
C LEU A 78 -9.17 -16.92 -4.47
N LYS A 79 -10.20 -16.53 -3.70
CA LYS A 79 -10.04 -16.05 -2.32
C LYS A 79 -9.41 -17.07 -1.41
N LYS A 80 -9.85 -18.32 -1.44
CA LYS A 80 -9.27 -19.37 -0.58
C LYS A 80 -7.80 -19.62 -0.90
N ARG A 81 -7.42 -19.51 -2.17
CA ARG A 81 -6.07 -19.83 -2.66
C ARG A 81 -5.08 -18.67 -2.53
N LEU A 82 -5.54 -17.46 -2.84
CA LEU A 82 -4.66 -16.32 -3.11
C LEU A 82 -4.87 -15.15 -2.15
N CYS A 83 -5.94 -15.14 -1.34
CA CYS A 83 -6.02 -14.16 -0.26
C CYS A 83 -4.92 -14.46 0.75
N PRO A 84 -4.03 -13.49 1.05
CA PRO A 84 -3.03 -13.67 2.09
C PRO A 84 -3.69 -14.10 3.40
N SER A 85 -3.11 -15.07 4.07
CA SER A 85 -3.46 -15.40 5.43
C SER A 85 -3.13 -14.23 6.38
N ILE A 86 -3.68 -14.26 7.59
CA ILE A 86 -3.33 -13.29 8.63
C ILE A 86 -1.82 -13.37 8.93
N ALA A 87 -1.27 -14.58 9.03
CA ALA A 87 0.15 -14.80 9.31
C ALA A 87 1.05 -14.20 8.21
N GLU A 88 0.70 -14.39 6.94
CA GLU A 88 1.45 -13.80 5.82
C GLU A 88 1.38 -12.27 5.82
N ARG A 89 0.20 -11.68 6.08
CA ARG A 89 0.07 -10.22 6.22
C ARG A 89 0.93 -9.67 7.35
N GLN A 90 0.94 -10.34 8.49
CA GLN A 90 1.75 -9.95 9.65
C GLN A 90 3.23 -10.07 9.37
N TYR A 91 3.66 -11.18 8.75
CA TYR A 91 5.03 -11.40 8.35
C TYR A 91 5.51 -10.34 7.36
N GLU A 92 4.74 -10.05 6.31
CA GLU A 92 5.10 -9.04 5.31
C GLU A 92 5.18 -7.64 5.94
N ALA A 93 4.22 -7.28 6.79
CA ALA A 93 4.23 -5.99 7.49
C ALA A 93 5.47 -5.84 8.38
N ARG A 94 5.83 -6.87 9.16
CA ARG A 94 7.04 -6.89 9.99
C ARG A 94 8.31 -6.79 9.14
N LEU A 95 8.41 -7.58 8.07
CA LEU A 95 9.57 -7.58 7.18
C LEU A 95 9.79 -6.21 6.53
N ARG A 96 8.71 -5.59 6.01
CA ARG A 96 8.78 -4.23 5.45
C ARG A 96 9.17 -3.20 6.49
N TYR A 97 8.59 -3.27 7.69
CA TYR A 97 8.93 -2.37 8.79
C TYR A 97 10.40 -2.45 9.17
N GLU A 98 10.95 -3.66 9.33
CA GLU A 98 12.38 -3.85 9.65
C GLU A 98 13.31 -3.33 8.55
N ASN A 99 12.90 -3.42 7.29
CA ASN A 99 13.67 -2.83 6.18
C ASN A 99 13.62 -1.29 6.21
N LEU A 100 12.50 -0.69 6.59
CA LEU A 100 12.35 0.76 6.69
C LEU A 100 13.19 1.37 7.81
N ARG A 101 13.42 0.64 8.91
CA ARG A 101 14.31 1.09 10.00
C ARG A 101 15.76 1.29 9.57
N LYS A 102 16.14 0.77 8.40
CA LYS A 102 17.47 0.95 7.82
C LYS A 102 17.44 2.11 6.81
N PRO A 103 18.41 3.06 6.88
CA PRO A 103 18.52 4.12 5.89
C PRO A 103 18.63 3.56 4.46
N PRO A 104 18.02 4.22 3.46
CA PRO A 104 18.08 3.75 2.09
C PRO A 104 19.48 3.99 1.50
N LYS A 105 20.02 3.01 0.76
CA LYS A 105 21.26 3.20 -0.02
C LYS A 105 21.06 4.12 -1.24
N GLY A 106 19.80 4.35 -1.62
CA GLY A 106 19.38 5.20 -2.74
C GLY A 106 17.86 5.24 -2.83
N GLY A 107 17.30 6.18 -3.61
CA GLY A 107 15.85 6.28 -3.80
C GLY A 107 15.09 6.75 -2.54
N LEU A 108 15.57 7.82 -1.89
CA LEU A 108 14.99 8.35 -0.65
C LEU A 108 13.47 8.56 -0.75
N ASN A 109 12.98 9.17 -1.83
CA ASN A 109 11.54 9.43 -1.98
C ASN A 109 10.71 8.14 -1.94
N LYS A 110 11.16 7.08 -2.64
CA LYS A 110 10.49 5.78 -2.60
C LYS A 110 10.49 5.18 -1.20
N TRP A 111 11.59 5.32 -0.46
CA TRP A 111 11.67 4.86 0.92
C TRP A 111 10.76 5.66 1.86
N LEU A 112 10.63 6.97 1.65
CA LEU A 112 9.67 7.82 2.38
C LEU A 112 8.22 7.48 2.02
N ASP A 113 7.91 7.19 0.76
CA ASP A 113 6.58 6.72 0.37
C ASP A 113 6.22 5.39 1.08
N GLU A 114 7.16 4.45 1.19
CA GLU A 114 6.94 3.20 1.93
C GLU A 114 6.77 3.45 3.45
N TRP A 115 7.46 4.43 4.04
CA TRP A 115 7.17 4.87 5.42
C TRP A 115 5.73 5.36 5.57
N MET A 116 5.19 6.13 4.63
CA MET A 116 3.78 6.57 4.71
C MET A 116 2.80 5.38 4.61
N LEU A 117 3.15 4.35 3.84
CA LEU A 117 2.30 3.17 3.62
C LEU A 117 2.34 2.15 4.76
N ILE A 118 3.42 2.12 5.55
CA ILE A 118 3.62 1.04 6.54
C ILE A 118 2.58 1.06 7.66
N GLU A 119 2.11 2.25 8.08
CA GLU A 119 1.04 2.38 9.07
C GLU A 119 -0.22 1.64 8.63
N HIS A 120 -0.60 1.80 7.36
CA HIS A 120 -1.76 1.11 6.80
C HIS A 120 -1.56 -0.41 6.74
N LYS A 121 -0.35 -0.88 6.41
CA LYS A 121 -0.03 -2.32 6.38
C LYS A 121 -0.07 -2.94 7.77
N ILE A 122 0.49 -2.27 8.79
CA ILE A 122 0.45 -2.70 10.19
C ILE A 122 -1.00 -2.82 10.67
N ARG A 123 -1.81 -1.79 10.39
CA ARG A 123 -3.25 -1.77 10.74
C ARG A 123 -4.02 -2.92 10.08
N ARG A 124 -3.81 -3.14 8.78
CA ARG A 124 -4.47 -4.24 8.06
C ARG A 124 -4.02 -5.63 8.48
N ALA A 125 -2.82 -5.74 9.06
CA ALA A 125 -2.30 -6.98 9.62
C ALA A 125 -2.78 -7.22 11.07
N GLY A 126 -3.49 -6.28 11.70
CA GLY A 126 -4.01 -6.41 13.06
C GLY A 126 -2.91 -6.51 14.12
N ILE A 127 -1.80 -5.80 13.88
CA ILE A 127 -0.61 -5.80 14.76
C ILE A 127 -0.25 -4.39 15.22
N GLU A 128 -1.27 -3.52 15.33
CA GLU A 128 -1.13 -2.20 15.92
C GLU A 128 -0.58 -2.30 17.36
N GLY A 129 0.17 -1.28 17.78
CA GLY A 129 0.75 -1.23 19.13
C GLY A 129 2.07 -1.98 19.31
N ASN A 130 2.49 -2.81 18.35
CA ASN A 130 3.77 -3.51 18.39
C ASN A 130 4.97 -2.65 17.93
N PHE A 131 4.73 -1.41 17.50
CA PHE A 131 5.71 -0.57 16.81
C PHE A 131 5.60 0.89 17.27
N ASP A 132 6.75 1.56 17.43
CA ASP A 132 6.80 3.01 17.64
C ASP A 132 7.30 3.70 16.37
N LEU A 133 6.39 3.88 15.42
CA LEU A 133 6.69 4.43 14.10
C LEU A 133 7.47 5.76 14.16
N TRP A 134 7.15 6.61 15.14
CA TRP A 134 7.77 7.93 15.27
C TRP A 134 9.23 7.81 15.72
N GLN A 135 9.49 7.04 16.79
CA GLN A 135 10.85 6.85 17.29
C GLN A 135 11.72 6.10 16.29
N ASP A 136 11.17 5.05 15.66
CA ASP A 136 11.89 4.28 14.65
C ASP A 136 12.18 5.12 13.39
N PHE A 137 11.26 5.99 12.97
CA PHE A 137 11.50 6.94 11.87
C PHE A 137 12.63 7.92 12.21
N PHE A 138 12.62 8.52 13.41
CA PHE A 138 13.73 9.39 13.84
C PHE A 138 15.06 8.65 13.89
N HIS A 139 15.06 7.41 14.38
CA HIS A 139 16.26 6.59 14.44
C HIS A 139 16.81 6.32 13.04
N ALA A 140 15.95 5.90 12.11
CA ALA A 140 16.33 5.59 10.73
C ALA A 140 16.85 6.81 9.96
N ASN A 141 16.36 8.01 10.27
CA ASN A 141 16.79 9.25 9.60
C ASN A 141 18.02 9.90 10.25
N ARG A 142 18.48 9.42 11.41
CA ARG A 142 19.57 10.05 12.16
C ARG A 142 20.88 10.13 11.37
N SER A 143 21.19 9.10 10.58
CA SER A 143 22.40 9.11 9.73
C SER A 143 22.22 9.92 8.44
N ILE A 144 21.00 10.29 8.08
CA ILE A 144 20.69 11.08 6.88
C ILE A 144 20.75 12.56 7.23
N ASP A 145 20.09 12.96 8.31
CA ASP A 145 20.04 14.35 8.77
C ASP A 145 19.86 14.43 10.30
N ASN A 146 20.98 14.30 11.02
CA ASN A 146 20.98 14.34 12.48
C ASN A 146 20.48 15.68 13.04
N ALA A 147 20.70 16.80 12.32
CA ALA A 147 20.27 18.12 12.74
C ALA A 147 18.74 18.24 12.72
N TYR A 148 18.10 17.80 11.63
CA TYR A 148 16.64 17.73 11.55
C TYR A 148 16.09 16.84 12.66
N VAL A 149 16.62 15.62 12.80
CA VAL A 149 16.11 14.65 13.79
C VAL A 149 16.20 15.23 15.20
N THR A 150 17.31 15.85 15.56
CA THR A 150 17.49 16.45 16.89
C THR A 150 16.49 17.58 17.14
N PHE A 151 16.33 18.48 16.17
CA PHE A 151 15.40 19.60 16.27
C PHE A 151 13.94 19.12 16.37
N ARG A 152 13.52 18.24 15.47
CA ARG A 152 12.13 17.75 15.42
C ARG A 152 11.79 16.87 16.62
N LYS A 153 12.72 16.04 17.10
CA LYS A 153 12.49 15.22 18.29
C LYS A 153 12.25 16.08 19.53
N LYS A 154 13.04 17.13 19.73
CA LYS A 154 12.83 18.12 20.82
C LYS A 154 11.49 18.84 20.68
N LYS A 155 11.14 19.28 19.47
CA LYS A 155 9.85 19.93 19.20
C LYS A 155 8.67 19.00 19.51
N PHE A 156 8.78 17.73 19.12
CA PHE A 156 7.79 16.69 19.38
C PHE A 156 7.62 16.35 20.86
N GLU A 157 8.70 16.40 21.65
CA GLU A 157 8.65 16.24 23.11
C GLU A 157 7.93 17.41 23.80
N ILE A 158 8.04 18.63 23.25
CA ILE A 158 7.41 19.84 23.79
C ILE A 158 5.93 19.93 23.39
N GLU A 159 5.61 19.68 22.12
CA GLU A 159 4.26 19.83 21.56
C GLU A 159 3.38 18.59 21.79
N GLY A 160 4.00 17.45 22.11
CA GLY A 160 3.33 16.16 22.23
C GLY A 160 2.92 15.56 20.88
N LYS A 161 2.41 14.32 20.90
CA LYS A 161 1.97 13.62 19.67
C LYS A 161 0.74 14.30 19.02
N GLY A 162 -0.06 15.04 19.78
CA GLY A 162 -1.21 15.84 19.31
C GLY A 162 -2.14 15.11 18.32
N ASN A 163 -2.85 15.90 17.49
CA ASN A 163 -3.63 15.41 16.35
C ASN A 163 -2.77 15.18 15.08
N SER A 164 -1.44 15.19 15.21
CA SER A 164 -0.52 15.12 14.08
C SER A 164 -0.50 13.71 13.49
N ARG A 165 -0.60 13.62 12.16
CA ARG A 165 -0.54 12.31 11.48
C ARG A 165 0.92 11.95 11.22
N PHE A 166 1.25 10.66 11.28
CA PHE A 166 2.61 10.20 10.98
C PHE A 166 3.05 10.60 9.56
N ALA A 167 2.12 10.58 8.60
CA ALA A 167 2.36 11.04 7.24
C ALA A 167 2.89 12.49 7.17
N ASP A 168 2.37 13.39 8.01
CA ASP A 168 2.78 14.80 8.03
C ASP A 168 4.26 14.94 8.45
N MET A 169 4.73 14.09 9.37
CA MET A 169 6.13 14.03 9.80
C MET A 169 7.06 13.51 8.70
N VAL A 170 6.59 12.56 7.89
CA VAL A 170 7.36 12.04 6.75
C VAL A 170 7.48 13.10 5.65
N ASP A 171 6.39 13.82 5.37
CA ASP A 171 6.38 14.91 4.38
C ASP A 171 7.22 16.11 4.82
N ASP A 172 7.19 16.46 6.12
CA ASP A 172 8.06 17.50 6.67
C ASP A 172 9.55 17.18 6.48
N PHE A 173 9.95 15.93 6.76
CA PHE A 173 11.33 15.48 6.52
C PHE A 173 11.70 15.56 5.04
N ARG A 174 10.78 15.14 4.16
CA ARG A 174 10.95 15.19 2.70
C ARG A 174 11.20 16.61 2.23
N ALA A 175 10.42 17.57 2.72
CA ALA A 175 10.54 18.98 2.39
C ALA A 175 11.89 19.55 2.86
N GLU A 176 12.27 19.29 4.11
CA GLU A 176 13.53 19.80 4.66
C GLU A 176 14.75 19.22 3.94
N TYR A 177 14.77 17.90 3.69
CA TYR A 177 15.85 17.27 2.96
C TYR A 177 15.98 17.84 1.54
N SER A 178 14.85 18.03 0.86
CA SER A 178 14.83 18.61 -0.49
C SER A 178 15.35 20.05 -0.50
N ARG A 179 14.95 20.86 0.49
CA ARG A 179 15.41 22.24 0.67
C ARG A 179 16.92 22.31 0.87
N LYS A 180 17.48 21.51 1.79
CA LYS A 180 18.93 21.44 2.05
C LYS A 180 19.70 21.04 0.80
N ARG A 181 19.23 20.02 0.08
CA ARG A 181 19.86 19.57 -1.15
C ARG A 181 19.86 20.64 -2.25
N LEU A 182 18.79 21.44 -2.35
CA LEU A 182 18.74 22.55 -3.30
C LEU A 182 19.72 23.67 -2.92
N LEU A 183 19.87 23.97 -1.62
CA LEU A 183 20.87 24.92 -1.11
C LEU A 183 22.30 24.45 -1.39
N GLU A 184 22.61 23.19 -1.11
CA GLU A 184 23.93 22.59 -1.40
C GLU A 184 24.30 22.64 -2.88
N LEU A 185 23.30 22.49 -3.76
CA LEU A 185 23.49 22.60 -5.21
C LEU A 185 23.49 24.04 -5.72
N GLY A 186 23.40 25.05 -4.85
CA GLY A 186 23.35 26.46 -5.21
C GLY A 186 22.12 26.83 -6.04
N ARG A 187 21.05 26.03 -5.99
CA ARG A 187 19.84 26.21 -6.82
C ARG A 187 18.81 27.15 -6.22
N ILE A 188 18.97 27.49 -4.94
CA ILE A 188 18.18 28.48 -4.21
C ILE A 188 19.10 29.24 -3.25
N THR A 189 18.80 30.51 -2.98
CA THR A 189 19.51 31.31 -1.96
C THR A 189 18.88 31.10 -0.58
N SER A 190 19.72 31.15 0.46
CA SER A 190 19.28 31.09 1.85
C SER A 190 18.60 32.40 2.22
N ASP A 191 17.31 32.55 1.93
CA ASP A 191 16.52 33.66 2.48
C ASP A 191 16.28 33.38 3.97
N ILE A 192 17.19 33.88 4.80
CA ILE A 192 16.99 33.99 6.24
C ILE A 192 16.40 35.38 6.47
N PRO A 193 15.14 35.53 6.90
CA PRO A 193 14.68 36.78 7.47
C PRO A 193 15.41 36.98 8.79
N HIS A 194 16.13 38.11 8.90
CA HIS A 194 16.72 38.59 10.14
C HIS A 194 15.64 38.96 11.17
#